data_AF-A0A7M3YZZ7-F1
#
_entry.id   AF-A0A7M3YZZ7-F1
#
_cell.length_a   1.000
_cell.length_b   1.000
_cell.length_c   1.000
_cell.angle_alpha   90.00
_cell.angle_beta   90.00
_cell.angle_gamma   90.00
#
_symmetry.space_group_name_H-M   'P 1'
#
loop_
_entity.id
_entity.type
_entity.pdbx_description
1 polymer ?
#
loop_
_entity_poly.entity_id
_entity_poly.type
_entity_poly.pdbx_seq_one_letter_code
_entity_poly.pdbx_strand_id
1 'polypeptide(L)'
;TSIEGTPSPRTGKHDGNDEQEGKRIEQIIQLRNSIWQLDSEKNLRWLFITNDDLDMTHTKARRRLLWQLTSRFDVGRGLTFDDDKSRLCWDATTPIPSEEYGVRRWPAVTLHDEETLAKVATHPELSKYEWPPHLSFGGPE
;
A
#
# COMPACT_ATOMS: atom_id res chain seq x y z
N THR A 1 -1.40 1.50 -7.55
CA THR A 1 -0.35 1.75 -8.56
C THR A 1 0.72 0.69 -8.45
N SER A 2 1.25 0.22 -9.59
CA SER A 2 2.36 -0.72 -9.63
C SER A 2 3.68 0.03 -9.62
N ILE A 3 4.59 -0.31 -8.71
CA ILE A 3 5.91 0.32 -8.55
C ILE A 3 6.95 -0.79 -8.55
N GLU A 4 7.92 -0.69 -9.45
CA GLU A 4 9.04 -1.62 -9.52
C GLU A 4 9.89 -1.57 -8.24
N GLY A 5 10.36 -2.73 -7.77
CA GLY A 5 11.21 -2.80 -6.58
C GLY A 5 10.48 -2.62 -5.24
N THR A 6 9.15 -2.50 -5.28
CA THR A 6 8.27 -2.47 -4.09
C THR A 6 8.55 -3.67 -3.19
N PRO A 7 8.79 -3.46 -1.87
CA PRO A 7 8.91 -4.55 -0.91
C PRO A 7 7.71 -5.50 -0.95
N SER A 8 7.98 -6.80 -1.03
CA SER A 8 6.93 -7.82 -0.95
C SER A 8 6.29 -7.80 0.44
N PRO A 9 4.95 -7.87 0.54
CA PRO A 9 4.29 -8.03 1.82
C PRO A 9 4.73 -9.27 2.60
N ARG A 10 5.19 -10.34 1.92
CA ARG A 10 5.59 -11.60 2.58
C ARG A 10 7.01 -11.56 3.15
N THR A 11 7.94 -10.89 2.46
CA THR A 11 9.37 -10.92 2.82
C THR A 11 9.89 -9.57 3.29
N GLY A 12 9.15 -8.48 3.06
CA GLY A 12 9.64 -7.13 3.28
C GLY A 12 10.81 -6.79 2.36
N LYS A 13 11.62 -5.82 2.78
CA LYS A 13 12.90 -5.45 2.15
C LYS A 13 13.82 -4.84 3.22
N HIS A 14 15.03 -5.37 3.31
CA HIS A 14 16.04 -4.93 4.27
C HIS A 14 17.06 -4.00 3.64
N ASP A 15 17.55 -4.35 2.45
CA ASP A 15 18.59 -3.60 1.77
C ASP A 15 18.05 -2.32 1.13
N GLY A 16 18.84 -1.26 1.23
CA GLY A 16 18.56 0.04 0.63
C GLY A 16 18.71 0.03 -0.88
N ASN A 17 17.86 0.81 -1.57
CA ASN A 17 17.99 1.09 -2.99
C ASN A 17 17.51 2.52 -3.28
N ASP A 18 18.43 3.47 -3.21
CA ASP A 18 18.15 4.90 -3.39
C ASP A 18 17.62 5.20 -4.81
N GLU A 19 18.18 4.54 -5.84
CA GLU A 19 17.73 4.73 -7.23
C GLU A 19 16.26 4.32 -7.41
N GLN A 20 15.85 3.17 -6.86
CA GLN A 20 14.47 2.71 -6.94
C GLN A 20 13.52 3.58 -6.12
N GLU A 21 13.94 4.04 -4.93
CA GLU A 21 13.12 4.97 -4.14
C GLU A 21 12.94 6.32 -4.85
N GLY A 22 14.00 6.83 -5.50
CA GLY A 22 13.92 8.01 -6.35
C GLY A 22 12.92 7.84 -7.50
N LYS A 23 12.98 6.71 -8.22
CA LYS A 23 12.01 6.38 -9.28
C LYS A 23 10.58 6.28 -8.78
N ARG A 24 10.37 5.68 -7.59
CA ARG A 24 9.05 5.63 -6.94
C ARG A 24 8.54 7.05 -6.68
N ILE A 25 9.35 7.90 -6.06
CA ILE A 25 8.99 9.29 -5.73
C ILE A 25 8.60 10.05 -7.01
N GLU A 26 9.42 9.96 -8.06
CA GLU A 26 9.17 10.60 -9.35
C GLU A 26 7.85 10.11 -9.98
N GLN A 27 7.61 8.81 -10.00
CA GLN A 27 6.37 8.22 -10.52
C GLN A 27 5.14 8.74 -9.77
N ILE A 28 5.21 8.87 -8.44
CA ILE A 28 4.10 9.37 -7.63
C ILE A 28 3.86 10.87 -7.87
N ILE A 29 4.93 11.66 -7.98
CA ILE A 29 4.83 13.09 -8.32
C ILE A 29 4.20 13.28 -9.69
N GLN A 30 4.63 12.50 -10.69
CA GLN A 30 4.08 12.55 -12.04
C GLN A 30 2.59 12.16 -12.06
N LEU A 31 2.21 11.09 -11.36
CA LEU A 31 0.83 10.63 -11.26
C LEU A 31 -0.07 11.69 -10.60
N ARG A 32 0.38 12.25 -9.47
CA ARG A 32 -0.32 13.33 -8.76
C ARG A 32 -0.56 14.54 -9.68
N ASN A 33 0.50 15.01 -10.36
CA ASN A 33 0.41 16.16 -11.25
C ASN A 33 -0.56 15.88 -12.41
N SER A 34 -0.52 14.67 -12.98
CA SER A 34 -1.41 14.26 -14.07
C SER A 34 -2.87 14.25 -13.62
N ILE A 35 -3.17 13.71 -12.43
CA ILE A 35 -4.52 13.70 -11.87
C ILE A 35 -5.02 15.12 -11.60
N TRP A 36 -4.17 15.98 -11.04
CA TRP A 36 -4.53 17.38 -10.77
C TRP A 36 -4.76 18.22 -12.02
N GLN A 37 -4.10 17.88 -13.14
CA GLN A 37 -4.33 18.54 -14.42
C GLN A 37 -5.66 18.12 -15.06
N LEU A 38 -6.10 16.88 -14.83
CA LEU A 38 -7.40 16.38 -15.31
C LEU A 38 -8.58 17.02 -14.58
N ASP A 39 -8.41 17.34 -13.29
CA ASP A 39 -9.41 18.02 -12.46
C ASP A 39 -9.36 19.55 -12.68
N SER A 40 -9.75 19.98 -13.89
CA SER A 40 -9.74 21.40 -14.29
C SER A 40 -10.59 22.30 -13.39
N GLU A 41 -11.64 21.74 -12.79
CA GLU A 41 -12.54 22.43 -11.85
C GLU A 41 -11.99 22.47 -10.42
N LYS A 42 -10.85 21.83 -10.13
CA LYS A 42 -10.22 21.73 -8.79
C LYS A 42 -11.16 21.18 -7.71
N ASN A 43 -12.05 20.25 -8.06
CA ASN A 43 -12.99 19.65 -7.12
C ASN A 43 -12.33 18.61 -6.19
N LEU A 44 -11.21 18.01 -6.62
CA LEU A 44 -10.50 16.98 -5.88
C LEU A 44 -9.66 17.59 -4.75
N ARG A 45 -10.23 17.63 -3.54
CA ARG A 45 -9.54 18.11 -2.33
C ARG A 45 -8.53 17.12 -1.75
N TRP A 46 -8.81 15.83 -1.85
CA TRP A 46 -8.01 14.76 -1.23
C TRP A 46 -7.69 13.69 -2.26
N LEU A 47 -6.41 13.47 -2.51
CA LEU A 47 -5.91 12.43 -3.39
C LEU A 47 -5.14 11.41 -2.55
N PHE A 48 -5.65 10.18 -2.46
CA PHE A 48 -4.97 9.07 -1.81
C PHE A 48 -4.36 8.15 -2.86
N ILE A 49 -3.06 7.89 -2.76
CA ILE A 49 -2.34 6.99 -3.67
C ILE A 49 -1.81 5.81 -2.86
N THR A 50 -2.14 4.60 -3.30
CA THR A 50 -1.61 3.36 -2.69
C THR A 50 -1.27 2.34 -3.79
N ASN A 51 -0.65 1.21 -3.39
CA ASN A 51 -0.30 0.15 -4.32
C ASN A 51 -1.57 -0.52 -4.90
N ASP A 52 -1.41 -1.25 -5.99
CA ASP A 52 -2.49 -2.04 -6.63
C ASP A 52 -2.80 -3.36 -5.91
N ASP A 53 -2.28 -3.55 -4.69
CA ASP A 53 -2.47 -4.74 -3.86
C ASP A 53 -3.76 -4.69 -3.00
N LEU A 54 -4.72 -3.85 -3.41
CA LEU A 54 -6.03 -3.68 -2.80
C LEU A 54 -7.12 -3.75 -3.88
N ASP A 55 -8.00 -4.74 -3.77
CA ASP A 55 -9.25 -4.75 -4.51
C ASP A 55 -10.26 -3.79 -3.84
N MET A 56 -10.60 -2.72 -4.57
CA MET A 56 -11.53 -1.67 -4.12
C MET A 56 -13.00 -2.10 -4.19
N THR A 57 -13.32 -3.17 -4.92
CA THR A 57 -14.70 -3.68 -5.06
C THR A 57 -15.11 -4.58 -3.89
N HIS A 58 -14.13 -5.08 -3.13
CA HIS A 58 -14.37 -5.95 -1.99
C HIS A 58 -15.12 -5.23 -0.86
N THR A 59 -16.07 -5.92 -0.20
CA THR A 59 -16.93 -5.38 0.88
C THR A 59 -16.17 -4.79 2.08
N LYS A 60 -14.90 -5.16 2.25
CA LYS A 60 -14.01 -4.64 3.32
C LYS A 60 -12.84 -3.80 2.80
N ALA A 61 -12.85 -3.37 1.53
CA ALA A 61 -11.80 -2.56 0.92
C ALA A 61 -11.43 -1.35 1.77
N ARG A 62 -12.43 -0.63 2.31
CA ARG A 62 -12.22 0.54 3.18
C ARG A 62 -11.43 0.24 4.46
N ARG A 63 -11.61 -0.95 5.04
CA ARG A 63 -10.86 -1.37 6.25
C ARG A 63 -9.40 -1.60 5.91
N ARG A 64 -9.12 -2.28 4.79
CA ARG A 64 -7.76 -2.53 4.32
C ARG A 64 -7.08 -1.25 3.88
N LEU A 65 -7.80 -0.36 3.19
CA LEU A 65 -7.34 0.96 2.79
C LEU A 65 -6.94 1.79 4.01
N LEU A 66 -7.79 1.86 5.05
CA LEU A 66 -7.47 2.60 6.28
C LEU A 66 -6.16 2.12 6.92
N TRP A 67 -5.94 0.81 6.94
CA TRP A 67 -4.69 0.23 7.42
C TRP A 67 -3.50 0.61 6.53
N GLN A 68 -3.62 0.49 5.20
CA GLN A 68 -2.54 0.88 4.27
C GLN A 68 -2.17 2.36 4.41
N LEU A 69 -3.16 3.24 4.48
CA LEU A 69 -2.98 4.68 4.63
C LEU A 69 -2.21 5.07 5.89
N THR A 70 -2.38 4.33 6.99
CA THR A 70 -1.77 4.68 8.27
C THR A 70 -0.50 3.87 8.58
N SER A 71 -0.35 2.69 7.97
CA SER A 71 0.80 1.81 8.19
C SER A 71 1.94 2.01 7.20
N ARG A 72 1.66 2.56 6.00
CA ARG A 72 2.66 2.85 4.95
C ARG A 72 3.17 4.28 4.95
N PHE A 73 2.73 5.07 5.92
CA PHE A 73 2.78 6.52 5.86
C PHE A 73 3.81 7.13 6.80
N ASP A 74 4.45 8.17 6.31
CA ASP A 74 5.29 9.09 7.07
C ASP A 74 4.96 10.51 6.60
N VAL A 75 4.74 11.44 7.55
CA VAL A 75 4.26 12.80 7.26
C VAL A 75 5.27 13.58 6.42
N GLY A 76 6.57 13.41 6.67
CA GLY A 76 7.62 14.20 6.03
C GLY A 76 7.80 13.90 4.55
N ARG A 77 7.51 12.67 4.13
CA ARG A 77 7.65 12.20 2.74
C ARG A 77 6.33 11.95 2.02
N GLY A 78 5.27 11.62 2.76
CA GLY A 78 4.02 11.09 2.21
C GLY A 78 2.92 12.13 2.03
N LEU A 79 3.04 13.33 2.60
CA LEU A 79 2.07 14.41 2.37
C LEU A 79 2.64 15.49 1.48
N THR A 80 1.96 15.77 0.38
CA THR A 80 2.25 16.92 -0.47
C THR A 80 0.99 17.72 -0.73
N PHE A 81 1.16 19.02 -0.90
CA PHE A 81 0.08 19.96 -1.22
C PHE A 81 0.30 20.49 -2.63
N ASP A 82 -0.75 20.99 -3.24
CA ASP A 82 -0.60 21.86 -4.40
C ASP A 82 -0.16 23.28 -3.99
N ASP A 83 0.14 24.11 -4.99
CA ASP A 83 0.77 25.43 -4.78
C ASP A 83 -0.05 26.36 -3.88
N ASP A 84 -1.39 26.30 -3.99
CA ASP A 84 -2.32 27.10 -3.19
C ASP A 84 -2.71 26.41 -1.86
N LYS A 85 -2.17 25.22 -1.59
CA LYS A 85 -2.48 24.36 -0.43
C LYS A 85 -3.96 24.04 -0.29
N SER A 86 -4.69 24.04 -1.40
CA SER A 86 -6.13 23.80 -1.46
C SER A 86 -6.47 22.32 -1.68
N ARG A 87 -5.49 21.52 -2.10
CA ARG A 87 -5.58 20.07 -2.32
C ARG A 87 -4.43 19.35 -1.61
N LEU A 88 -4.75 18.21 -1.00
CA LEU A 88 -3.79 17.32 -0.36
C LEU A 88 -3.61 16.05 -1.18
N CYS A 89 -2.36 15.66 -1.41
CA CYS A 89 -1.98 14.34 -1.87
C CYS A 89 -1.33 13.55 -0.73
N TRP A 90 -1.89 12.39 -0.45
CA TRP A 90 -1.41 11.41 0.52
C TRP A 90 -0.86 10.19 -0.24
N ASP A 91 0.46 10.08 -0.24
CA ASP A 91 1.19 8.91 -0.73
C ASP A 91 1.31 7.86 0.39
N ALA A 92 0.53 6.79 0.25
CA ALA A 92 0.56 5.60 1.07
C ALA A 92 1.04 4.38 0.28
N THR A 93 1.90 4.59 -0.72
CA THR A 93 2.61 3.50 -1.36
C THR A 93 3.69 2.94 -0.44
N THR A 94 3.94 1.65 -0.56
CA THR A 94 5.00 0.97 0.17
C THR A 94 6.34 1.60 -0.22
N PRO A 95 7.06 2.21 0.73
CA PRO A 95 8.32 2.87 0.42
C PRO A 95 9.43 1.83 0.22
N ILE A 96 10.43 2.19 -0.57
CA ILE A 96 11.61 1.36 -0.80
C ILE A 96 12.69 1.84 0.18
N PRO A 97 13.28 0.95 1.01
CA PRO A 97 14.36 1.34 1.92
C PRO A 97 15.45 2.11 1.19
N SER A 98 15.93 3.19 1.80
CA SER A 98 16.86 4.14 1.20
C SER A 98 17.55 4.94 2.29
N GLU A 99 18.87 5.10 2.15
CA GLU A 99 19.64 5.95 3.05
C GLU A 99 19.51 7.43 2.64
N GLU A 100 19.55 7.71 1.33
CA GLU A 100 19.43 9.06 0.77
C GLU A 100 18.10 9.73 1.14
N TYR A 101 16.99 8.99 1.03
CA TYR A 101 15.64 9.48 1.31
C TYR A 101 15.18 9.19 2.75
N GLY A 102 16.06 8.68 3.62
CA GLY A 102 15.76 8.41 5.03
C GLY A 102 14.69 7.33 5.25
N VAL A 103 14.53 6.40 4.31
CA VAL A 103 13.55 5.32 4.38
C VAL A 103 14.16 4.10 5.06
N ARG A 104 13.63 3.76 6.24
CA ARG A 104 14.04 2.57 6.99
C ARG A 104 13.64 1.28 6.29
N ARG A 105 14.26 0.17 6.72
CA ARG A 105 13.87 -1.20 6.33
C ARG A 105 12.35 -1.40 6.41
N TRP A 106 11.80 -2.07 5.41
CA TRP A 106 10.37 -2.32 5.32
C TRP A 106 10.06 -3.75 5.80
N PRO A 107 9.31 -3.94 6.90
CA PRO A 107 9.05 -5.27 7.42
C PRO A 107 8.07 -6.03 6.53
N ALA A 108 8.15 -7.36 6.58
CA ALA A 108 7.06 -8.20 6.12
C ALA A 108 5.78 -7.87 6.90
N VAL A 109 4.66 -7.83 6.19
CA VAL A 109 3.33 -7.90 6.79
C VAL A 109 3.13 -9.35 7.24
N THR A 110 2.54 -9.57 8.40
CA THR A 110 2.28 -10.93 8.92
C THR A 110 1.28 -11.67 8.03
N LEU A 111 1.80 -12.23 6.94
CA LEU A 111 1.12 -13.08 6.00
C LEU A 111 1.72 -14.48 6.14
N HIS A 112 0.88 -15.45 6.47
CA HIS A 112 1.29 -16.85 6.49
C HIS A 112 1.54 -17.35 5.06
N ASP A 113 2.48 -18.27 4.92
CA ASP A 113 2.69 -19.00 3.67
C ASP A 113 1.49 -19.91 3.36
N GLU A 114 1.37 -20.32 2.10
CA GLU A 114 0.23 -21.13 1.62
C GLU A 114 0.15 -22.49 2.32
N GLU A 115 1.30 -23.07 2.70
CA GLU A 115 1.35 -24.34 3.44
C GLU A 115 0.72 -24.19 4.82
N THR A 116 1.08 -23.13 5.55
CA THR A 116 0.53 -22.79 6.86
C THR A 116 -0.96 -22.51 6.75
N LEU A 117 -1.39 -21.77 5.74
CA LEU A 117 -2.80 -21.48 5.50
C LEU A 117 -3.62 -22.75 5.20
N ALA A 118 -3.07 -23.66 4.40
CA ALA A 118 -3.70 -24.95 4.11
C ALA A 118 -3.81 -25.84 5.37
N LYS A 119 -2.77 -25.86 6.21
CA LYS A 119 -2.80 -26.57 7.50
C LYS A 119 -3.84 -25.98 8.45
N VAL A 120 -3.94 -24.65 8.52
CA VAL A 120 -4.94 -23.96 9.34
C VAL A 120 -6.36 -24.25 8.84
N ALA A 121 -6.58 -24.22 7.52
CA ALA A 121 -7.89 -24.49 6.91
C ALA A 121 -8.37 -25.93 7.13
N THR A 122 -7.45 -26.90 7.19
CA THR A 122 -7.76 -28.33 7.40
C THR A 122 -7.74 -28.75 8.87
N HIS A 123 -7.43 -27.86 9.81
CA HIS A 123 -7.25 -28.20 11.21
C HIS A 123 -8.60 -28.60 11.88
N PRO A 124 -8.72 -29.80 12.48
CA PRO A 124 -9.99 -30.32 12.98
C PRO A 124 -10.68 -29.43 14.03
N GLU A 125 -9.90 -28.78 14.89
CA GLU A 125 -10.43 -27.86 15.92
C GLU A 125 -11.02 -26.57 15.34
N LEU A 126 -10.56 -26.18 14.14
CA LEU A 126 -10.99 -24.96 13.46
C LEU A 126 -12.19 -25.20 12.53
N SER A 127 -12.59 -26.46 12.33
CA SER A 127 -13.75 -26.85 11.49
C SER A 127 -15.09 -26.26 11.93
N LYS A 128 -15.21 -25.88 13.21
CA LYS A 128 -16.42 -25.25 13.78
C LYS A 128 -16.41 -23.74 13.71
N TYR A 129 -15.28 -23.14 13.31
CA TYR A 129 -15.13 -21.70 13.23
C TYR A 129 -15.44 -21.25 11.80
N GLU A 130 -16.47 -20.44 11.66
CA GLU A 130 -16.65 -19.66 10.44
C GLU A 130 -15.59 -18.56 10.42
N TRP A 131 -14.56 -18.75 9.58
CA TRP A 131 -13.61 -17.69 9.33
C TRP A 131 -14.37 -16.48 8.82
N PRO A 132 -14.12 -15.29 9.38
CA PRO A 132 -14.67 -14.08 8.80
C PRO A 132 -14.29 -14.01 7.32
N PRO A 133 -15.16 -13.56 6.40
CA PRO A 133 -14.89 -13.50 4.95
C PRO A 133 -13.67 -12.65 4.54
N HIS A 134 -12.98 -12.04 5.50
CA HIS A 134 -11.77 -11.23 5.31
C HIS A 134 -10.49 -11.92 5.81
N LEU A 135 -10.63 -13.11 6.40
CA LEU A 135 -9.55 -14.05 6.73
C LEU A 135 -9.66 -15.33 5.89
N SER A 136 -10.66 -15.45 5.03
CA SER A 136 -10.61 -16.36 3.89
C SER A 136 -9.51 -15.85 2.96
N PHE A 137 -8.34 -16.44 3.10
CA PHE A 137 -7.29 -16.34 2.10
C PHE A 137 -7.89 -16.91 0.82
N GLY A 138 -8.22 -16.04 -0.13
CA GLY A 138 -8.75 -16.46 -1.43
C GLY A 138 -7.84 -17.53 -1.99
N GLY A 139 -8.31 -18.78 -1.93
CA GLY A 139 -7.81 -19.83 -2.82
C GLY A 139 -8.16 -19.43 -4.25
N PRO A 140 -7.52 -20.06 -5.24
CA PRO A 140 -7.80 -19.75 -6.63
C PRO A 140 -9.29 -20.01 -6.93
N GLU A 141 -9.99 -18.99 -7.41
CA GLU A 141 -11.15 -19.18 -8.29
C GLU A 141 -10.65 -19.47 -9.71
#